data_AF-A0A1H9CDD4-F1
#
_entry.id   AF-A0A1H9CDD4-F1
#
_cell.length_a   1.000
_cell.length_b   1.000
_cell.length_c   1.000
_cell.angle_alpha   90.00
_cell.angle_beta   90.00
_cell.angle_gamma   90.00
#
_symmetry.space_group_name_H-M   'P 1'
#
loop_
_entity.id
_entity.type
_entity.pdbx_description
1 polymer ?
#
loop_
_entity_poly.entity_id
_entity_poly.type
_entity_poly.pdbx_seq_one_letter_code
_entity_poly.pdbx_strand_id
1 'polypeptide(L)' 'DVGAVKAATDAGAAAASAVGELISVHVIPRPHTELDSILPD' A
#
# COMPACT_ATOMS: atom_id res chain seq x y z
N ASP A 1 -0.23 11.76 -4.71
CA ASP A 1 -0.26 12.47 -3.41
C ASP A 1 -0.10 11.47 -2.29
N VAL A 2 0.88 11.66 -1.39
CA VAL A 2 1.17 10.65 -0.34
C VAL A 2 -0.02 10.49 0.61
N GLY A 3 -0.76 11.58 0.86
CA GLY A 3 -1.97 11.54 1.67
C GLY A 3 -3.09 10.67 1.08
N ALA A 4 -3.29 10.75 -0.25
CA ALA A 4 -4.28 9.93 -0.94
C ALA A 4 -3.91 8.44 -0.90
N VAL A 5 -2.63 8.12 -1.14
CA VAL A 5 -2.14 6.73 -1.08
C VAL A 5 -2.29 6.18 0.34
N LYS A 6 -1.93 6.97 1.37
CA LYS A 6 -2.11 6.56 2.76
C LYS A 6 -3.58 6.27 3.10
N ALA A 7 -4.50 7.16 2.74
CA ALA A 7 -5.93 6.95 2.97
C ALA A 7 -6.47 5.69 2.28
N ALA A 8 -6.06 5.44 1.03
CA ALA A 8 -6.45 4.24 0.31
C ALA A 8 -5.92 2.96 0.99
N THR A 9 -4.66 2.99 1.44
CA THR A 9 -4.04 1.81 2.06
C THR A 9 -4.62 1.53 3.45
N ASP A 10 -4.92 2.57 4.23
CA ASP A 10 -5.57 2.44 5.54
C ASP A 10 -6.99 1.85 5.41
N ALA A 11 -7.77 2.31 4.42
CA ALA A 11 -9.09 1.77 4.12
C ALA A 11 -9.03 0.30 3.67
N GLY A 12 -8.06 -0.04 2.82
CA GLY A 12 -7.82 -1.41 2.36
C GLY A 12 -7.42 -2.34 3.50
N ALA A 13 -6.54 -1.90 4.40
CA ALA A 13 -6.11 -2.67 5.57
C ALA A 13 -7.29 -2.98 6.51
N ALA A 14 -8.16 -2.00 6.76
CA ALA A 14 -9.35 -2.18 7.57
C ALA A 14 -10.32 -3.20 6.94
N ALA A 15 -10.55 -3.10 5.62
CA ALA A 15 -11.39 -4.04 4.89
C ALA A 15 -10.80 -5.46 4.89
N ALA A 16 -9.50 -5.61 4.62
CA ALA A 16 -8.81 -6.89 4.60
C ALA A 16 -8.85 -7.59 5.97
N SER A 17 -8.62 -6.83 7.05
CA SER A 17 -8.67 -7.34 8.42
C SER A 17 -10.09 -7.74 8.86
N ALA A 18 -11.13 -7.18 8.24
CA ALA A 18 -12.52 -7.51 8.55
C ALA A 18 -12.98 -8.82 7.90
N VAL A 19 -12.37 -9.22 6.77
CA VAL A 19 -12.77 -10.42 6.00
C VAL A 19 -11.77 -11.57 6.11
N GLY A 20 -10.60 -11.34 6.73
CA GLY A 20 -9.55 -12.33 6.88
C GLY A 20 -8.33 -11.81 7.62
N GLU A 21 -7.18 -12.45 7.41
CA GLU A 21 -5.92 -12.09 8.05
C GLU A 21 -5.09 -11.15 7.15
N LEU A 22 -4.84 -9.94 7.64
CA LEU A 22 -3.93 -8.99 7.00
C LEU A 22 -2.50 -9.31 7.43
N ILE A 23 -1.63 -9.64 6.48
CA ILE A 23 -0.21 -9.93 6.76
C ILE A 23 0.62 -8.65 6.87
N SER A 24 0.49 -7.73 5.91
CA SER A 24 1.23 -6.47 5.91
C SER A 24 0.53 -5.38 5.11
N VAL A 25 0.76 -4.14 5.53
CA VAL A 25 0.36 -2.93 4.82
C VAL A 25 1.48 -1.92 4.91
N HIS A 26 1.87 -1.31 3.79
CA HIS A 26 2.96 -0.33 3.78
C HIS A 26 2.78 0.70 2.67
N VAL A 27 3.20 1.93 2.96
CA VAL A 27 3.27 3.02 2.00
C VAL A 27 4.71 3.50 1.96
N ILE A 28 5.28 3.55 0.76
CA ILE A 28 6.61 4.11 0.51
C ILE A 28 6.39 5.47 -0.18
N PRO A 29 6.52 6.61 0.53
CA PRO A 29 6.19 7.93 -0.03
C PRO A 29 7.10 8.37 -1.18
N ARG A 30 8.34 7.86 -1.20
CA ARG A 30 9.34 8.12 -2.24
C ARG A 30 10.11 6.83 -2.52
N PRO A 31 9.57 5.94 -3.37
CA PRO A 31 10.33 4.78 -3.81
C PRO A 31 11.53 5.22 -4.64
N HIS A 32 12.60 4.43 -4.61
CA HIS A 32 13.71 4.62 -5.53
C HIS A 32 13.25 4.22 -6.94
N THR A 33 13.68 4.94 -7.97
CA THR A 33 13.23 4.74 -9.37
C THR A 33 13.53 3.35 -9.93
N GLU A 34 14.50 2.63 -9.35
CA GLU A 34 14.80 1.24 -9.73
C GLU A 34 13.68 0.26 -9.33
N LEU A 35 12.84 0.61 -8.34
CA LEU A 35 11.73 -0.23 -7.89
C LEU A 35 10.63 -0.34 -8.95
N ASP A 36 10.44 0.68 -9.78
CA ASP A 36 9.41 0.68 -10.82
C ASP A 36 9.64 -0.43 -11.87
N SER A 37 10.90 -0.87 -12.05
CA SER A 37 11.24 -1.95 -12.99
C SER A 37 10.91 -3.36 -12.49
N ILE A 38 10.69 -3.52 -11.19
CA ILE A 38 10.44 -4.82 -10.53
C ILE A 38 9.05 -4.93 -9.93
N LEU A 39 8.32 -3.82 -9.81
CA LEU A 39 6.94 -3.80 -9.37
C LEU A 39 6.01 -4.15 -10.54
N PRO A 40 4.91 -4.88 -10.30
CA PRO A 40 3.92 -5.18 -11.32
C PRO A 40 3.17 -3.91 -11.78
N ASP A 41 2.81 -3.87 -13.08
CA ASP A 41 2.01 -2.80 -13.70
C ASP A 41 0.58 -2.70 -13.15
#